data_AF-A0A8C1VLX7-F1
#
_entry.id   AF-A0A8C1VLX7-F1
#
_cell.length_a   1.000
_cell.length_b   1.000
_cell.length_c   1.000
_cell.angle_alpha   90.00
_cell.angle_beta   90.00
_cell.angle_gamma   90.00
#
_symmetry.space_group_name_H-M   'P 1'
#
loop_
_entity.id
_entity.type
_entity.pdbx_description
1 polymer ?
#
loop_
_entity_poly.entity_id
_entity_poly.type
_entity_poly.pdbx_seq_one_letter_code
_entity_poly.pdbx_strand_id
1 'polypeptide(L)'
;MLQGGMTQRKVADTVGTSQSVISRAWNRFRRSGGVSRKHGGGRQRVATPNQDRYLTLHACRNRFMLAVSLQNDLQDATGVRVSTQTVRR
;
A
#
# COMPACT_ATOMS: atom_id res chain seq x y z
N MET A 1 31.25 -3.50 3.87
CA MET A 1 31.50 -4.94 4.12
C MET A 1 30.36 -5.51 4.94
N LEU A 2 30.12 -6.83 4.85
CA LEU A 2 29.12 -7.53 5.67
C LEU A 2 29.76 -7.92 7.03
N GLN A 3 28.97 -8.35 8.03
CA GLN A 3 29.46 -8.55 9.40
C GLN A 3 30.63 -9.55 9.55
N GLY A 4 30.83 -10.45 8.59
CA GLY A 4 31.99 -11.38 8.56
C GLY A 4 33.21 -10.89 7.76
N GLY A 5 33.34 -9.59 7.47
CA GLY A 5 34.46 -9.04 6.70
C GLY A 5 34.45 -9.36 5.20
N MET A 6 33.51 -10.18 4.73
CA MET A 6 33.38 -10.54 3.32
C MET A 6 32.81 -9.38 2.48
N THR A 7 33.29 -9.28 1.24
CA THR A 7 32.73 -8.36 0.24
C THR A 7 31.39 -8.90 -0.27
N GLN A 8 30.48 -8.01 -0.66
CA GLN A 8 29.17 -8.43 -1.19
C GLN A 8 29.30 -9.26 -2.47
N ARG A 9 30.36 -9.02 -3.26
CA ARG A 9 30.66 -9.79 -4.48
C ARG A 9 31.01 -11.23 -4.15
N LYS A 10 31.92 -11.45 -3.20
CA LYS A 10 32.30 -12.81 -2.78
C LYS A 10 31.13 -13.59 -2.22
N VAL A 11 30.27 -12.93 -1.44
CA VAL A 11 29.01 -13.55 -0.98
C VAL A 11 28.09 -13.86 -2.16
N ALA A 12 27.90 -12.93 -3.09
CA ALA A 12 27.06 -13.13 -4.26
C ALA A 12 27.50 -14.35 -5.10
N ASP A 13 28.81 -14.51 -5.31
CA ASP A 13 29.41 -15.65 -6.01
C ASP A 13 29.14 -16.96 -5.26
N THR A 14 29.30 -16.99 -3.92
CA THR A 14 29.02 -18.18 -3.09
C THR A 14 27.55 -18.61 -3.14
N VAL A 15 26.60 -17.67 -3.17
CA VAL A 15 25.15 -17.98 -3.26
C VAL A 15 24.62 -18.05 -4.69
N GLY A 16 25.49 -17.91 -5.71
CA GLY A 16 25.09 -17.98 -7.12
C GLY A 16 24.10 -16.88 -7.53
N THR A 17 24.24 -15.68 -6.97
CA THR A 17 23.33 -14.55 -7.23
C THR A 17 24.10 -13.30 -7.67
N SER A 18 23.39 -12.24 -8.06
CA SER A 18 24.04 -10.98 -8.40
C SER A 18 24.34 -10.15 -7.15
N GLN A 19 25.41 -9.36 -7.19
CA GLN A 19 25.76 -8.46 -6.09
C GLN A 19 24.63 -7.46 -5.74
N SER A 20 23.79 -7.08 -6.71
CA SER A 20 22.64 -6.19 -6.48
C SER A 20 21.55 -6.83 -5.62
N VAL A 21 21.40 -8.16 -5.65
CA VAL A 21 20.51 -8.90 -4.74
C VAL A 21 21.03 -8.82 -3.30
N ILE A 22 22.34 -9.07 -3.11
CA ILE A 22 22.99 -8.97 -1.80
C ILE A 22 22.89 -7.54 -1.25
N SER A 23 23.15 -6.52 -2.07
CA SER A 23 23.02 -5.12 -1.68
C SER A 23 21.60 -4.76 -1.22
N ARG A 24 20.57 -5.18 -1.97
CA ARG A 24 19.17 -4.96 -1.61
C ARG A 24 18.77 -5.68 -0.32
N ALA A 25 19.20 -6.93 -0.15
CA ALA A 25 18.95 -7.71 1.05
C ALA A 25 19.62 -7.07 2.28
N TRP A 26 20.88 -6.65 2.13
CA TRP A 26 21.63 -5.98 3.17
C TRP A 26 21.02 -4.63 3.58
N ASN A 27 20.62 -3.81 2.60
CA ASN A 27 19.96 -2.53 2.88
C ASN A 27 18.61 -2.74 3.59
N ARG A 28 17.87 -3.80 3.26
CA ARG A 28 16.63 -4.15 3.96
C ARG A 28 16.90 -4.58 5.41
N PHE A 29 17.90 -5.44 5.61
CA PHE A 29 18.32 -5.88 6.93
C PHE A 29 18.69 -4.70 7.83
N ARG A 30 19.52 -3.77 7.34
CA ARG A 30 19.90 -2.55 8.08
C ARG A 30 18.71 -1.66 8.44
N ARG A 31 17.69 -1.59 7.59
CA ARG A 31 16.51 -0.75 7.80
C ARG A 31 15.47 -1.35 8.75
N SER A 32 15.39 -2.67 8.85
CA SER A 32 14.27 -3.34 9.52
C SER A 32 14.63 -4.47 10.47
N GLY A 33 15.93 -4.78 10.62
CA GLY A 33 16.40 -5.89 11.46
C GLY A 33 16.14 -7.28 10.88
N GLY A 34 15.45 -7.39 9.74
CA GLY A 34 15.09 -8.66 9.11
C GLY A 34 15.15 -8.61 7.59
N VAL A 35 15.23 -9.80 6.99
CA VAL A 35 15.26 -10.00 5.52
C VAL A 35 13.95 -10.63 5.02
N SER A 36 13.03 -10.94 5.92
CA SER A 36 11.74 -11.53 5.57
C SER A 36 10.97 -10.66 4.58
N ARG A 37 10.17 -11.31 3.74
CA ARG A 37 9.28 -10.62 2.81
C ARG A 37 8.22 -9.89 3.64
N LYS A 38 8.29 -8.55 3.66
CA LYS A 38 7.17 -7.75 4.16
C LYS A 38 5.97 -8.01 3.24
N HIS A 39 4.82 -8.32 3.83
CA HIS A 39 3.56 -8.22 3.12
C HIS A 39 3.46 -6.78 2.58
N GLY A 40 3.10 -6.64 1.30
CA GLY A 40 2.95 -5.32 0.70
C GLY A 40 1.96 -4.51 1.52
N GLY A 41 2.42 -3.44 2.16
CA GLY A 41 1.53 -2.47 2.79
C GLY A 41 0.77 -1.77 1.68
N GLY A 42 -0.45 -2.20 1.41
CA GLY A 42 -1.36 -1.44 0.56
C GLY A 42 -1.66 -0.08 1.19
N ARG A 43 -2.20 0.85 0.39
CA ARG A 43 -2.70 2.12 0.92
C ARG A 43 -3.75 1.83 2.00
N GLN A 44 -3.60 2.47 3.15
CA GLN A 44 -4.58 2.39 4.23
C GLN A 44 -5.94 2.84 3.70
N ARG A 45 -6.95 1.97 3.83
CA ARG A 45 -8.32 2.29 3.45
C ARG A 45 -8.87 3.30 4.44
N VAL A 46 -9.31 4.44 3.93
CA VAL A 46 -9.95 5.50 4.72
C VAL A 46 -11.45 5.18 4.88
N ALA A 47 -12.06 4.61 3.84
CA ALA A 47 -13.45 4.18 3.87
C ALA A 47 -13.58 2.74 4.43
N THR A 48 -14.63 2.52 5.21
CA THR A 48 -15.02 1.19 5.70
C THR A 48 -15.77 0.42 4.62
N PRO A 49 -15.84 -0.94 4.70
CA PRO A 49 -16.59 -1.74 3.73
C PRO A 49 -18.06 -1.33 3.58
N ASN A 50 -18.70 -0.86 4.66
CA ASN A 50 -20.09 -0.40 4.63
C ASN A 50 -20.23 0.94 3.89
N GLN A 51 -19.26 1.85 4.04
CA GLN A 51 -19.22 3.10 3.30
C GLN A 51 -18.99 2.85 1.80
N ASP A 52 -18.07 1.94 1.45
CA ASP A 52 -17.83 1.52 0.07
C ASP A 52 -19.11 0.94 -0.57
N ARG A 53 -19.83 0.10 0.19
CA ARG A 53 -21.11 -0.48 -0.26
C ARG A 53 -22.19 0.59 -0.45
N TYR A 54 -22.31 1.54 0.48
CA TYR A 54 -23.22 2.67 0.33
C TYR A 54 -22.93 3.46 -0.93
N LEU A 55 -21.66 3.86 -1.14
CA LEU A 55 -21.24 4.62 -2.32
C LEU A 55 -21.57 3.87 -3.62
N THR A 56 -21.26 2.56 -3.66
CA THR A 56 -21.52 1.73 -4.84
C THR A 56 -23.01 1.69 -5.17
N LEU A 57 -23.86 1.39 -4.18
CA LEU A 57 -25.30 1.29 -4.39
C LEU A 57 -25.92 2.63 -4.79
N HIS A 58 -25.50 3.72 -4.14
CA HIS A 58 -26.04 5.05 -4.38
C HIS A 58 -25.60 5.61 -5.74
N ALA A 59 -24.35 5.36 -6.16
CA ALA A 59 -23.86 5.68 -7.50
C ALA A 59 -24.55 4.84 -8.58
N CYS A 60 -24.79 3.55 -8.34
CA CYS A 60 -25.51 2.70 -9.28
C CYS A 60 -26.96 3.14 -9.47
N ARG A 61 -27.64 3.59 -8.40
CA ARG A 61 -29.01 4.11 -8.45
C ARG A 61 -29.07 5.49 -9.12
N ASN A 62 -28.10 6.35 -8.84
CA ASN A 62 -28.06 7.73 -9.32
C ASN A 62 -26.87 7.94 -10.28
N ARG A 63 -26.92 7.28 -11.45
CA ARG A 63 -25.79 7.23 -12.41
C ARG A 63 -25.21 8.59 -12.84
N PHE A 64 -26.01 9.65 -12.81
CA PHE A 64 -25.59 11.00 -13.20
C PHE A 64 -25.20 11.90 -12.02
N MET A 65 -25.27 11.39 -10.79
CA MET A 65 -24.91 12.14 -9.60
C MET A 65 -23.41 12.42 -9.58
N LEU A 66 -23.06 13.64 -9.17
CA LEU A 66 -21.68 14.06 -9.05
C LEU A 66 -21.02 13.37 -7.85
N ALA A 67 -19.73 13.03 -7.99
CA ALA A 67 -18.96 12.44 -6.89
C ALA A 67 -18.89 13.34 -5.64
N VAL A 68 -19.02 14.67 -5.81
CA VAL A 68 -19.07 15.63 -4.70
C VAL A 68 -20.40 15.51 -3.95
N SER A 69 -21.53 15.40 -4.67
CA SER A 69 -22.83 15.19 -4.06
C SER A 69 -22.86 13.88 -3.28
N LEU A 70 -22.34 12.80 -3.88
CA LEU A 70 -22.27 11.50 -3.23
C LEU A 70 -21.33 11.49 -2.00
N GLN A 71 -20.24 12.25 -2.05
CA GLN A 71 -19.34 12.46 -0.91
C GLN A 71 -20.07 13.19 0.24
N ASN A 72 -20.81 14.26 -0.08
CA ASN A 72 -21.56 15.02 0.91
C ASN A 72 -22.64 14.15 1.55
N ASP A 73 -23.42 13.41 0.75
CA ASP A 73 -24.46 12.50 1.25
C ASP A 73 -23.87 11.46 2.23
N LEU A 74 -22.71 10.89 1.88
CA LEU A 74 -22.01 9.95 2.76
C LEU A 74 -21.50 10.62 4.04
N GLN A 75 -20.98 11.84 3.93
CA GLN A 75 -20.51 12.60 5.08
C GLN A 75 -21.66 12.96 6.03
N ASP A 76 -22.82 13.35 5.50
CA ASP A 76 -24.01 13.66 6.29
C ASP A 76 -24.57 12.40 6.96
N ALA A 77 -24.54 11.25 6.28
CA ALA A 77 -25.02 9.98 6.83
C ALA A 77 -24.10 9.35 7.88
N THR A 78 -22.78 9.57 7.78
CA THR A 78 -21.78 8.82 8.59
C THR A 78 -20.82 9.69 9.41
N GLY A 79 -20.81 11.00 9.19
CA GLY A 79 -19.86 11.94 9.80
C GLY A 79 -18.42 11.80 9.31
N VAL A 80 -18.14 10.84 8.40
CA VAL A 80 -16.78 10.57 7.91
C VAL A 80 -16.53 11.30 6.62
N ARG A 81 -15.49 12.14 6.61
CA ARG A 81 -15.03 12.84 5.41
C ARG A 81 -14.12 11.95 4.58
N VAL A 82 -14.64 11.39 3.50
CA VAL A 82 -13.85 10.76 2.44
C VAL A 82 -13.52 11.78 1.34
N SER A 83 -12.46 11.58 0.57
CA SER A 83 -12.14 12.46 -0.56
C SER A 83 -12.93 12.08 -1.81
N THR A 84 -13.23 13.04 -2.68
CA THR A 84 -13.86 12.80 -3.99
C THR A 84 -13.07 11.84 -4.86
N GLN A 85 -11.74 11.82 -4.75
CA GLN A 85 -10.87 10.84 -5.43
C GLN A 85 -11.13 9.41 -4.95
N THR A 86 -11.55 9.22 -3.69
CA THR A 86 -11.90 7.91 -3.15
C THR A 86 -13.26 7.45 -3.67
N VAL A 87 -14.21 8.39 -3.84
CA VAL A 87 -15.55 8.13 -4.40
C VAL A 87 -15.50 7.79 -5.90
N ARG A 88 -14.54 8.32 -6.66
CA ARG A 88 -14.38 8.08 -8.11
C ARG A 88 -13.62 6.82 -8.49
N ARG A 89 -12.98 6.14 -7.54
CA ARG A 89 -12.13 4.98 -7.80
C ARG A 89 -12.92 3.76 -8.23
#